data_AF-A0A821S1P1-F1
#
_entry.id   AF-A0A821S1P1-F1
#
_cell.length_a   1.000
_cell.length_b   1.000
_cell.length_c   1.000
_cell.angle_alpha   90.00
_cell.angle_beta   90.00
_cell.angle_gamma   90.00
#
_symmetry.space_group_name_H-M   'P 1'
#
loop_
_entity.id
_entity.type
_entity.pdbx_description
1 polymer ?
#
loop_
_entity_poly.entity_id
_entity_poly.type
_entity_poly.pdbx_seq_one_letter_code
_entity_poly.pdbx_strand_id
1 'polypeptide(L)'
;MVKIHIKPPNQFFRLSSNKHWTTRARLPLLSPNLREPRPSEEKDEQTLERIQLCPSLAAGFPHFASGIWRNWGRDTFISLRCVLLLTGR
;
A
#
# COMPACT_ATOMS: atom_id res chain seq x y z
N MET A 1 5.24 13.24 24.80
CA MET A 1 4.05 13.99 24.33
C MET A 1 3.94 13.82 22.82
N VAL A 2 3.18 12.83 22.34
CA VAL A 2 3.06 12.54 20.89
C VAL A 2 2.06 13.53 20.31
N LYS A 3 2.54 14.45 19.47
CA LYS A 3 1.70 15.44 18.80
C LYS A 3 1.05 14.77 17.59
N ILE A 4 -0.20 14.31 17.76
CA ILE A 4 -1.01 13.76 16.67
C ILE A 4 -1.36 14.93 15.75
N HIS A 5 -0.69 15.01 14.59
CA HIS A 5 -0.99 16.00 13.57
C HIS A 5 -2.25 15.56 12.81
N ILE A 6 -3.41 16.06 13.24
CA ILE A 6 -4.68 15.82 12.57
C ILE A 6 -4.67 16.59 11.25
N LYS A 7 -4.62 15.85 10.12
CA LYS A 7 -4.73 16.46 8.80
C LYS A 7 -6.13 17.08 8.59
N PRO A 8 -6.23 18.21 7.88
CA PRO A 8 -7.50 18.91 7.65
C PRO A 8 -8.51 18.04 6.88
N PRO A 9 -9.83 18.27 7.07
CA PRO A 9 -10.93 17.41 6.61
C PRO A 9 -11.06 17.29 5.09
N ASN A 10 -10.31 18.07 4.31
CA ASN A 10 -10.39 18.11 2.86
C ASN A 10 -9.37 17.20 2.15
N GLN A 11 -8.63 16.36 2.90
CA GLN A 11 -7.89 15.24 2.32
C GLN A 11 -8.76 13.98 2.26
N PHE A 12 -9.90 14.08 1.57
CA PHE A 12 -10.45 12.91 0.91
C PHE A 12 -9.33 12.28 0.08
N PHE A 13 -9.23 10.95 0.07
CA PHE A 13 -8.29 10.23 -0.79
C PHE A 13 -8.45 10.74 -2.23
N ARG A 14 -7.59 11.68 -2.64
CA ARG A 14 -7.58 12.22 -3.99
C ARG A 14 -7.12 11.07 -4.86
N LEU A 15 -8.06 10.39 -5.51
CA LEU A 15 -7.76 9.46 -6.58
C LEU A 15 -6.88 10.24 -7.56
N SER A 16 -5.62 9.82 -7.67
CA SER A 16 -4.64 10.46 -8.55
C SER A 16 -5.25 10.59 -9.94
N SER A 17 -5.20 11.79 -10.49
CA SER A 17 -5.87 12.18 -11.75
C SER A 17 -5.27 11.53 -13.01
N ASN A 18 -4.36 10.57 -12.88
CA ASN A 18 -3.79 9.82 -13.99
C ASN A 18 -4.25 8.36 -13.89
N LYS A 19 -5.02 7.90 -14.90
CA LYS A 19 -5.75 6.62 -14.97
C LYS A 19 -4.85 5.37 -15.06
N HIS A 20 -3.93 5.20 -14.13
CA HIS A 20 -3.21 3.95 -13.93
C HIS A 20 -3.81 3.30 -12.68
N TRP A 21 -4.41 2.12 -12.83
CA TRP A 21 -4.95 1.37 -11.71
C TRP A 21 -3.84 1.10 -10.70
N THR A 22 -3.92 1.72 -9.51
CA THR A 22 -2.85 1.63 -8.51
C THR A 22 -2.81 0.19 -7.98
N THR A 23 -1.61 -0.36 -7.83
CA THR A 23 -1.42 -1.72 -7.27
C THR A 23 -1.38 -1.70 -5.75
N ARG A 24 -1.18 -0.53 -5.15
CA ARG A 24 -0.91 -0.31 -3.73
C ARG A 24 -1.70 0.89 -3.21
N ALA A 25 -1.98 0.87 -1.91
CA ALA A 25 -2.60 1.98 -1.20
C ALA A 25 -1.52 2.89 -0.58
N ARG A 26 -1.81 4.20 -0.49
CA ARG A 26 -0.95 5.15 0.24
C ARG A 26 -1.14 4.92 1.74
N LEU A 27 -0.05 4.72 2.46
CA LEU A 27 -0.04 4.63 3.93
C LEU A 27 -0.01 6.02 4.56
N PRO A 28 -0.57 6.18 5.76
CA PRO A 28 -0.32 7.37 6.58
C PRO A 28 1.15 7.42 7.03
N LEU A 29 1.55 8.55 7.60
CA LEU A 29 2.88 8.68 8.20
C LEU A 29 3.01 7.70 9.38
N LEU A 30 3.95 6.76 9.26
CA LEU A 30 4.25 5.80 10.33
C LEU A 30 5.15 6.40 11.41
N SER A 31 5.18 5.76 12.58
CA SER A 31 6.06 6.18 13.67
C SER A 31 7.54 6.11 13.25
N PRO A 32 8.40 7.04 13.72
CA PRO A 32 9.82 7.03 13.39
C PRO A 32 10.58 5.86 14.02
N ASN A 33 10.02 5.19 15.03
CA ASN A 33 10.68 4.09 15.76
C ASN A 33 10.09 2.71 15.38
N LEU A 34 9.79 2.49 14.09
CA LEU A 34 9.45 1.15 13.60
C LEU A 34 10.72 0.32 13.43
N ARG A 35 10.64 -0.94 13.88
CA ARG A 35 11.62 -1.97 13.51
C ARG A 35 11.52 -2.23 12.01
N GLU A 36 12.64 -2.60 11.39
CA GLU A 36 12.66 -3.05 10.00
C GLU A 36 11.88 -4.37 9.83
N PRO A 37 11.32 -4.68 8.65
CA PRO A 37 11.40 -3.96 7.37
C PRO A 37 10.37 -2.82 7.25
N ARG A 38 10.81 -1.67 6.73
CA ARG A 38 9.91 -0.54 6.44
C ARG A 38 9.15 -0.76 5.14
N PRO A 39 7.90 -0.25 5.01
CA PRO A 39 7.18 -0.28 3.75
C PRO A 39 7.93 0.46 2.65
N SER A 40 7.72 0.05 1.40
CA SER A 40 8.31 0.71 0.24
C SER A 40 7.87 2.18 0.15
N GLU A 41 8.83 3.06 -0.14
CA GLU A 41 8.60 4.49 -0.38
C GLU A 41 8.63 4.78 -1.89
N GLU A 42 7.72 5.62 -2.36
CA GLU A 42 7.68 6.15 -3.72
C GLU A 42 7.68 7.68 -3.66
N LYS A 43 8.27 8.37 -4.64
CA LYS A 43 8.19 9.83 -4.73
C LYS A 43 6.96 10.19 -5.56
N ASP A 44 6.07 10.99 -5.01
CA ASP A 44 4.91 11.47 -5.76
C ASP A 44 5.37 12.51 -6.79
N GLU A 45 5.07 12.28 -8.07
CA GLU A 45 5.51 13.13 -9.18
C GLU A 45 5.03 14.58 -9.04
N GLN A 46 3.84 14.78 -8.43
CA GLN A 46 3.22 16.09 -8.34
C GLN A 46 3.68 16.92 -7.15
N THR A 47 3.97 16.26 -6.01
CA THR A 47 4.30 16.94 -4.75
C THR A 47 5.77 16.81 -4.37
N LEU A 48 6.53 15.93 -5.05
CA LEU A 48 7.91 15.54 -4.74
C LEU A 48 8.09 14.97 -3.32
N GLU A 49 6.99 14.71 -2.61
CA GLU A 49 6.96 14.12 -1.28
C GLU A 49 7.21 12.61 -1.35
N ARG A 50 7.84 12.07 -0.29
CA ARG A 50 8.00 10.63 -0.13
C ARG A 50 6.71 10.04 0.46
N ILE A 51 6.03 9.20 -0.30
CA ILE A 51 4.85 8.48 0.12
C ILE A 51 5.19 7.03 0.47
N GLN A 52 4.75 6.57 1.64
CA GLN A 52 4.83 5.16 1.99
C GLN A 52 3.65 4.40 1.37
N LEU A 53 3.91 3.20 0.87
CA LEU A 53 2.92 2.38 0.19
C LEU A 53 2.68 1.06 0.92
N CYS A 54 1.41 0.69 1.04
CA CYS A 54 0.99 -0.58 1.61
C CYS A 54 1.19 -1.68 0.56
N PRO A 55 1.94 -2.77 0.85
CA PRO A 55 2.01 -3.91 -0.02
C PRO A 55 0.65 -4.62 -0.09
N SER A 56 0.36 -5.24 -1.23
CA SER A 56 -0.86 -6.02 -1.45
C SER A 56 -0.53 -7.25 -2.29
N LEU A 57 -1.26 -8.35 -2.07
CA LEU A 57 -1.06 -9.61 -2.79
C LEU A 57 -1.97 -9.65 -4.02
N ALA A 58 -1.38 -9.88 -5.20
CA ALA A 58 -2.14 -10.09 -6.43
C ALA A 58 -2.60 -11.56 -6.53
N ALA A 59 -3.81 -11.79 -7.04
CA ALA A 59 -4.31 -13.14 -7.32
C ALA A 59 -3.56 -13.82 -8.47
N GLY A 60 -2.98 -13.04 -9.40
CA GLY A 60 -2.15 -13.55 -10.49
C GLY A 60 -1.70 -12.46 -11.47
N PHE A 61 -0.64 -12.72 -12.23
CA PHE A 61 -0.13 -11.82 -13.27
C PHE A 61 -0.47 -12.34 -14.68
N PRO A 62 -0.59 -11.47 -15.70
CA PRO A 62 -0.68 -10.00 -15.63
C PRO A 62 -2.12 -9.49 -15.40
N HIS A 63 -3.12 -10.33 -15.64
CA HIS A 63 -4.53 -9.93 -15.72
C HIS A 63 -5.18 -9.55 -14.38
N PHE A 64 -4.70 -10.12 -13.27
CA PHE A 64 -5.19 -9.83 -11.91
C PHE A 64 -4.15 -9.05 -11.09
N ALA A 65 -3.34 -8.23 -11.76
CA ALA A 65 -2.27 -7.47 -11.12
C ALA A 65 -2.70 -6.05 -10.71
N SER A 66 -3.87 -5.55 -11.11
CA SER A 66 -4.27 -4.17 -10.82
C SER A 66 -5.78 -3.99 -10.73
N GLY A 67 -6.19 -2.83 -10.22
CA GLY A 67 -7.59 -2.45 -10.11
C GLY A 67 -8.36 -3.29 -9.10
N ILE A 68 -9.68 -3.37 -9.29
CA ILE A 68 -10.61 -4.04 -8.36
C ILE A 68 -10.44 -5.57 -8.34
N TRP A 69 -9.81 -6.13 -9.37
CA TRP A 69 -9.64 -7.58 -9.54
C TRP A 69 -8.33 -8.09 -8.97
N ARG A 70 -7.51 -7.22 -8.37
CA ARG A 70 -6.17 -7.56 -7.90
C ARG A 70 -6.20 -8.58 -6.76
N ASN A 71 -7.08 -8.39 -5.80
CA ASN A 71 -7.15 -9.21 -4.58
C ASN A 71 -8.49 -9.95 -4.50
N TRP A 72 -8.40 -11.28 -4.41
CA TRP A 72 -9.54 -12.16 -4.16
C TRP A 72 -9.33 -12.85 -2.82
N GLY A 73 -10.32 -12.77 -1.93
CA GLY A 73 -10.18 -13.25 -0.55
C GLY A 73 -9.70 -14.71 -0.47
N ARG A 74 -10.34 -15.60 -1.24
CA ARG A 74 -9.97 -17.02 -1.34
C ARG A 74 -8.51 -17.21 -1.75
N ASP A 75 -8.12 -16.64 -2.89
CA ASP A 75 -6.76 -16.76 -3.44
C ASP A 75 -5.69 -16.18 -2.50
N THR A 76 -6.04 -15.11 -1.78
CA THR A 76 -5.17 -14.49 -0.78
C THR A 76 -4.91 -15.43 0.41
N PHE A 77 -5.96 -16.01 1.01
CA PHE A 77 -5.80 -16.87 2.19
C PHE A 77 -5.17 -18.23 1.86
N ILE A 78 -5.43 -18.78 0.67
CA ILE A 78 -4.75 -20.00 0.21
C ILE A 78 -3.25 -19.74 0.04
N SER A 79 -2.88 -18.60 -0.55
CA SER A 79 -1.48 -18.25 -0.84
C SER A 79 -0.72 -17.73 0.38
N LEU A 80 -1.42 -17.21 1.41
CA LEU A 80 -0.82 -16.58 2.60
C LEU A 80 0.24 -17.47 3.28
N ARG A 81 -0.08 -18.76 3.47
CA ARG A 81 0.87 -19.71 4.10
C ARG A 81 2.14 -19.83 3.28
N CYS A 82 2.03 -20.12 1.98
CA CYS A 82 3.18 -20.43 1.14
C CYS A 82 4.02 -19.20 0.81
N VAL A 83 3.38 -18.06 0.56
CA VAL A 83 4.06 -16.86 0.05
C VAL A 83 4.58 -15.97 1.18
N LEU A 84 3.90 -15.90 2.33
CA LEU A 84 4.26 -14.99 3.41
C LEU A 84 4.74 -15.72 4.67
N LEU A 85 3.98 -16.68 5.19
CA LEU A 85 4.33 -17.33 6.46
C LEU A 85 5.57 -18.24 6.34
N LEU A 86 5.64 -19.08 5.30
CA LEU A 86 6.79 -19.96 5.09
C LEU A 86 8.07 -19.20 4.69
N THR A 87 7.94 -17.97 4.17
CA THR A 87 9.07 -17.13 3.77
C THR A 87 9.48 -16.11 4.84
N GLY A 88 8.75 -16.03 5.96
CA GLY A 88 9.03 -15.11 7.05
C GLY A 88 8.75 -13.64 6.74
N ARG A 89 7.71 -13.35 5.95
CA ARG A 89 7.24 -12.00 5.59
C ARG A 89 6.07 -11.57 6.46
#